data_AF-A0AAD9CRP0-F1
#
_entry.id   AF-A0AAD9CRP0-F1
#
_cell.length_a   1.000
_cell.length_b   1.000
_cell.length_c   1.000
_cell.angle_alpha   90.00
_cell.angle_beta   90.00
_cell.angle_gamma   90.00
#
_symmetry.space_group_name_H-M   'P 1'
#
loop_
_entity.id
_entity.type
_entity.pdbx_description
1 polymer ?
#
loop_
_entity_poly.entity_id
_entity_poly.type
_entity_poly.pdbx_seq_one_letter_code
_entity_poly.pdbx_strand_id
1 'polypeptide(L)'
;IGGYDDQGDDIGDVPRRSKSALGHRDDLSRWEGTSVGEGVLLESHCRAGNVTGYSNLILPSGAFKRSDPVKAASTVDTRILGMPHTAMAAIVLSTLPHRDTPVHLRDQTSCLDFSSQLKPPTKVGKAQILVQVYAVAIDEMDIRALDDKTRGDIGKWVPGRSFVGRCMTVGAEEKDIVRGDIVLGILDARKSGALAEYLICDRRRLARAPHPTTLTLEQLSLLPLHGIAASRTVRTHLVRQSRALVVGAHEGVPALVCQEMSRAGVQVTAVISGGDGAFAQNACMEHGARGVLTGSPAGIMLGLDEDGWDFVLDIHGGQKVYDAAKRMLKPGGTLVTLVDPALKPIATTPVHSKTSGFKVLKAAFGARKKEAKQIQFEYVAPSGSGEPAVDASGEDCRDILEESCMSTFKPVVGGAGIVPFEKGMEVFKDKAGGVVRIIN
;
A
#
# COMPACT_ATOMS: atom_id res chain seq x y z
N ILE A 1 -5.08 -53.82 45.97
CA ILE A 1 -3.66 -54.13 46.24
C ILE A 1 -2.88 -52.91 45.71
N GLY A 2 -2.78 -51.81 46.47
CA GLY A 2 -1.77 -51.53 47.52
C GLY A 2 -0.42 -51.18 46.85
N GLY A 3 0.25 -50.04 47.05
CA GLY A 3 0.14 -48.92 48.00
C GLY A 3 1.00 -47.70 47.54
N TYR A 4 1.08 -46.72 48.44
CA TYR A 4 1.57 -45.33 48.33
C TYR A 4 3.09 -45.12 48.48
N ASP A 5 3.57 -43.93 48.05
CA ASP A 5 4.47 -42.93 48.71
C ASP A 5 5.13 -42.06 47.59
N ASP A 6 4.93 -40.75 47.39
CA ASP A 6 5.00 -39.48 48.18
C ASP A 6 6.38 -38.76 48.14
N GLN A 7 6.33 -37.40 48.13
CA GLN A 7 7.35 -36.33 47.99
C GLN A 7 7.31 -35.61 46.62
N GLY A 8 7.13 -34.29 46.49
CA GLY A 8 7.00 -33.17 47.43
C GLY A 8 7.19 -31.85 46.65
N ASP A 9 6.30 -30.88 46.87
CA ASP A 9 6.20 -29.58 46.18
C ASP A 9 7.29 -28.56 46.57
N ASP A 10 7.69 -27.70 45.62
CA ASP A 10 8.27 -26.37 45.93
C ASP A 10 7.77 -25.31 44.92
N ILE A 11 6.97 -24.36 45.42
CA ILE A 11 6.38 -23.24 44.67
C ILE A 11 7.07 -21.97 45.16
N GLY A 12 7.91 -21.39 44.29
CA GLY A 12 8.65 -20.16 44.54
C GLY A 12 7.82 -18.87 44.41
N ASP A 13 8.11 -17.97 45.34
CA ASP A 13 7.32 -16.83 45.82
C ASP A 13 7.31 -15.57 44.92
N VAL A 14 6.28 -14.73 45.09
CA VAL A 14 6.03 -13.46 44.36
C VAL A 14 6.40 -12.26 45.24
N PRO A 15 7.19 -11.26 44.79
CA PRO A 15 7.44 -10.08 45.62
C PRO A 15 6.32 -9.04 45.52
N ARG A 16 5.72 -8.73 46.67
CA ARG A 16 4.73 -7.68 46.89
C ARG A 16 5.35 -6.27 46.91
N ARG A 17 4.54 -5.31 46.42
CA ARG A 17 4.67 -3.85 46.60
C ARG A 17 4.83 -3.43 48.06
N SER A 18 5.68 -2.43 48.31
CA SER A 18 5.65 -1.60 49.52
C SER A 18 5.32 -0.14 49.20
N LYS A 19 4.60 0.49 50.13
CA LYS A 19 4.02 1.85 50.07
C LYS A 19 4.94 2.89 50.73
N SER A 20 4.98 4.07 50.11
CA SER A 20 5.01 5.45 50.66
C SER A 20 5.78 5.80 51.94
N ALA A 21 6.61 6.85 51.86
CA ALA A 21 6.75 7.87 52.90
C ALA A 21 6.97 9.26 52.26
N LEU A 22 6.17 10.23 52.71
CA LEU A 22 6.26 11.66 52.42
C LEU A 22 7.46 12.29 53.14
N GLY A 23 8.05 13.34 52.54
CA GLY A 23 9.03 14.20 53.23
C GLY A 23 9.54 15.38 52.39
N HIS A 24 8.77 16.48 52.43
CA HIS A 24 9.17 17.90 52.35
C HIS A 24 9.97 18.48 51.16
N ARG A 25 9.46 19.62 50.67
CA ARG A 25 10.08 20.59 49.75
C ARG A 25 11.16 21.38 50.50
N ASP A 26 12.24 21.73 49.80
CA ASP A 26 12.77 23.09 49.78
C ASP A 26 13.70 23.33 48.58
N ASP A 27 13.79 24.60 48.22
CA ASP A 27 14.21 25.21 46.96
C ASP A 27 15.72 25.20 46.65
N LEU A 28 16.00 25.27 45.34
CA LEU A 28 17.14 25.94 44.69
C LEU A 28 18.57 25.55 45.14
N SER A 29 19.30 24.81 44.30
CA SER A 29 20.46 25.34 43.54
C SER A 29 21.36 24.26 42.91
N ARG A 30 21.74 24.53 41.65
CA ARG A 30 23.01 24.15 40.99
C ARG A 30 23.30 22.63 40.84
N TRP A 31 22.86 22.08 39.70
CA TRP A 31 23.35 20.79 39.20
C TRP A 31 24.65 21.00 38.41
N GLU A 32 25.79 20.70 39.04
CA GLU A 32 27.03 20.33 38.34
C GLU A 32 27.01 18.81 38.16
N GLY A 33 26.73 18.37 36.93
CA GLY A 33 26.77 16.96 36.56
C GLY A 33 28.21 16.52 36.28
N THR A 34 28.83 15.82 37.22
CA THR A 34 30.02 14.99 36.99
C THR A 34 29.65 13.77 36.15
N SER A 35 30.18 13.67 34.94
CA SER A 35 30.10 12.46 34.11
C SER A 35 31.27 11.53 34.45
N VAL A 36 31.00 10.47 35.21
CA VAL A 36 31.87 9.28 35.24
C VAL A 36 31.10 8.18 34.51
N GLY A 37 31.52 7.92 33.28
CA GLY A 37 31.13 6.75 32.49
C GLY A 37 32.41 6.20 31.89
N GLU A 38 32.87 5.06 32.43
CA GLU A 38 34.04 4.31 31.99
C GLU A 38 33.95 4.00 30.49
N GLY A 39 34.86 4.60 29.71
CA GLY A 39 35.13 4.17 28.35
C GLY A 39 36.13 3.03 28.39
N VAL A 40 35.69 1.83 28.00
CA VAL A 40 36.60 0.73 27.66
C VAL A 40 37.26 1.07 26.33
N LEU A 41 38.51 1.54 26.42
CA LEU A 41 39.42 1.74 25.29
C LEU A 41 39.85 0.38 24.74
N LEU A 42 39.48 0.09 23.49
CA LEU A 42 40.09 -0.97 22.69
C LEU A 42 41.46 -0.47 22.19
N GLU A 43 42.53 -0.90 22.84
CA GLU A 43 43.89 -0.74 22.34
C GLU A 43 44.12 -1.66 21.14
N SER A 44 44.47 -1.08 19.99
CA SER A 44 44.92 -1.83 18.82
C SER A 44 46.45 -1.98 18.87
N HIS A 45 46.91 -3.19 19.17
CA HIS A 45 48.30 -3.57 18.94
C HIS A 45 48.52 -3.84 17.45
N CYS A 46 49.17 -2.92 16.75
CA CYS A 46 49.97 -3.24 15.56
C CYS A 46 51.11 -2.24 15.44
N ARG A 47 52.33 -2.72 15.70
CA ARG A 47 53.58 -1.98 15.51
C ARG A 47 54.19 -2.38 14.16
N ALA A 48 54.73 -1.36 13.48
CA ALA A 48 55.80 -1.36 12.48
C ALA A 48 55.42 -1.59 11.00
N GLY A 49 55.77 -0.59 10.18
CA GLY A 49 55.87 -0.68 8.73
C GLY A 49 55.83 0.71 8.07
N ASN A 50 57.00 1.27 7.77
CA ASN A 50 57.15 2.50 6.96
C ASN A 50 56.39 2.37 5.63
N VAL A 51 55.35 3.16 5.42
CA VAL A 51 54.80 3.45 4.09
C VAL A 51 54.44 4.93 4.03
N THR A 52 55.20 5.67 3.22
CA THR A 52 54.87 7.00 2.73
C THR A 52 53.61 6.91 1.85
N GLY A 53 52.50 7.49 2.29
CA GLY A 53 51.25 7.49 1.53
C GLY A 53 50.46 8.79 1.74
N TYR A 54 50.22 9.51 0.65
CA TYR A 54 49.41 10.72 0.61
C TYR A 54 47.98 10.43 1.04
N SER A 55 47.59 10.92 2.22
CA SER A 55 46.18 11.10 2.58
C SER A 55 46.04 12.19 3.63
N ASN A 56 46.33 13.43 3.22
CA ASN A 56 45.79 14.58 3.94
C ASN A 56 44.29 14.66 3.61
N LEU A 57 43.48 13.92 4.37
CA LEU A 57 42.04 14.13 4.41
C LEU A 57 41.80 15.47 5.13
N ILE A 58 41.79 16.57 4.39
CA ILE A 58 41.36 17.85 4.93
C ILE A 58 39.84 17.76 5.07
N LEU A 59 39.37 17.46 6.28
CA LEU A 59 37.98 17.64 6.65
C LEU A 59 37.65 19.13 6.47
N PRO A 60 36.62 19.51 5.69
CA PRO A 60 36.21 20.90 5.62
C PRO A 60 35.84 21.34 7.04
N SER A 61 36.44 22.44 7.48
CA SER A 61 36.21 23.09 8.78
C SER A 61 34.83 23.76 8.83
N GLY A 62 33.79 23.04 8.42
CA GLY A 62 32.41 23.37 8.76
C GLY A 62 32.23 23.06 10.24
N ALA A 63 32.13 24.10 11.06
CA ALA A 63 31.88 23.96 12.49
C ALA A 63 30.72 22.97 12.72
N PHE A 64 31.02 21.83 13.35
CA PHE A 64 30.00 20.93 13.87
C PHE A 64 29.16 21.73 14.88
N LYS A 65 28.02 22.25 14.44
CA LYS A 65 27.02 22.84 15.34
C LYS A 65 26.26 21.68 15.94
N ARG A 66 26.36 21.50 17.26
CA ARG A 66 25.38 20.71 18.01
C ARG A 66 24.00 21.27 17.66
N SER A 67 23.21 20.51 16.92
CA SER A 67 21.79 20.79 16.73
C SER A 67 21.12 20.62 18.08
N ASP A 68 20.50 21.69 18.59
CA ASP A 68 19.65 21.63 19.78
C ASP A 68 18.58 20.55 19.54
N PRO A 69 18.53 19.45 20.32
CA PRO A 69 17.57 18.37 20.07
C PRO A 69 16.11 18.85 20.18
N VAL A 70 15.88 19.98 20.85
CA VAL A 70 14.57 20.64 21.00
C VAL A 70 14.18 21.46 19.76
N LYS A 71 15.15 21.91 18.95
CA LYS A 71 14.93 22.56 17.65
C LYS A 71 15.39 21.60 16.55
N ALA A 72 14.61 20.54 16.31
CA ALA A 72 14.70 19.82 15.05
C ALA A 72 14.49 20.83 13.93
N ALA A 73 15.57 21.21 13.24
CA ALA A 73 15.51 22.18 12.18
C ALA A 73 14.63 21.60 11.09
N SER A 74 13.48 22.22 10.81
CA SER A 74 12.61 21.84 9.70
C SER A 74 13.25 22.08 8.32
N THR A 75 14.53 22.42 8.28
CA THR A 75 15.29 22.80 7.08
C THR A 75 16.23 21.67 6.71
N VAL A 76 16.17 21.26 5.45
CA VAL A 76 16.93 20.14 4.90
C VAL A 76 18.34 20.60 4.59
N ASP A 77 19.35 20.00 5.22
CA ASP A 77 20.74 20.22 4.85
C ASP A 77 21.11 19.32 3.67
N THR A 78 20.92 19.86 2.46
CA THR A 78 21.16 19.14 1.20
C THR A 78 22.62 18.68 1.04
N ARG A 79 23.60 19.37 1.66
CA ARG A 79 25.01 18.97 1.60
C ARG A 79 25.27 17.71 2.41
N ILE A 80 24.72 17.62 3.62
CA ILE A 80 24.85 16.44 4.49
C ILE A 80 24.11 15.22 3.90
N LEU A 81 23.05 15.48 3.12
CA LEU A 81 22.23 14.44 2.51
C LEU A 81 22.71 14.01 1.11
N GLY A 82 23.69 14.70 0.52
CA GLY A 82 24.12 14.44 -0.86
C GLY A 82 23.01 14.71 -1.89
N MET A 83 22.08 15.61 -1.56
CA MET A 83 20.97 15.99 -2.43
C MET A 83 21.41 17.12 -3.37
N PRO A 84 20.86 17.18 -4.61
CA PRO A 84 21.12 18.31 -5.48
C PRO A 84 20.62 19.62 -4.85
N HIS A 85 21.36 20.70 -5.06
CA HIS A 85 21.06 22.00 -4.43
C HIS A 85 20.04 22.84 -5.21
N THR A 86 20.00 22.68 -6.54
CA THR A 86 19.29 23.59 -7.45
C THR A 86 18.07 22.96 -8.08
N ALA A 87 18.20 21.74 -8.59
CA ALA A 87 17.12 21.05 -9.28
C ALA A 87 17.22 19.52 -9.14
N MET A 88 16.09 18.85 -9.30
CA MET A 88 15.91 17.42 -9.32
C MET A 88 15.11 17.02 -10.58
N ALA A 89 15.28 15.77 -10.99
CA ALA A 89 14.48 15.15 -12.04
C ALA A 89 13.09 14.73 -11.54
N ALA A 90 12.11 14.91 -12.41
CA ALA A 90 10.72 14.51 -12.22
C ALA A 90 10.01 14.31 -13.56
N ILE A 91 8.98 13.49 -13.58
CA ILE A 91 7.98 13.52 -14.65
C ILE A 91 6.88 14.49 -14.23
N VAL A 92 6.52 15.43 -15.10
CA VAL A 92 5.56 16.49 -14.81
C VAL A 92 4.51 16.61 -15.89
N LEU A 93 3.33 17.11 -15.52
CA LEU A 93 2.32 17.55 -16.48
C LEU A 93 2.85 18.73 -17.31
N SER A 94 3.02 18.54 -18.61
CA SER A 94 3.51 19.57 -19.53
C SER A 94 2.39 20.24 -20.34
N THR A 95 1.34 19.48 -20.65
CA THR A 95 0.15 19.97 -21.37
C THR A 95 -1.11 19.32 -20.81
N LEU A 96 -2.29 19.79 -21.21
CA LEU A 96 -3.54 19.15 -20.76
C LEU A 96 -3.81 17.83 -21.47
N PRO A 97 -4.49 16.88 -20.79
CA PRO A 97 -5.01 15.68 -21.42
C PRO A 97 -5.95 16.01 -22.57
N HIS A 98 -6.01 15.10 -23.54
CA HIS A 98 -6.57 15.16 -24.90
C HIS A 98 -8.05 15.54 -25.10
N ARG A 99 -8.66 16.41 -24.28
CA ARG A 99 -10.06 16.82 -24.47
C ARG A 99 -10.30 17.44 -25.85
N ASP A 100 -9.32 18.19 -26.37
CA ASP A 100 -9.40 18.87 -27.67
C ASP A 100 -8.50 18.25 -28.77
N THR A 101 -7.66 17.25 -28.44
CA THR A 101 -6.76 16.60 -29.41
C THR A 101 -7.55 15.62 -30.30
N PRO A 102 -7.43 15.68 -31.64
CA PRO A 102 -8.04 14.71 -32.54
C PRO A 102 -7.61 13.28 -32.21
N VAL A 103 -8.54 12.32 -32.27
CA VAL A 103 -8.35 10.92 -31.81
C VAL A 103 -7.09 10.28 -32.40
N HIS A 104 -6.79 10.52 -33.68
CA HIS A 104 -5.62 9.95 -34.38
C HIS A 104 -4.26 10.53 -33.95
N LEU A 105 -4.23 11.62 -33.16
CA LEU A 105 -3.00 12.24 -32.64
C LEU A 105 -2.81 12.02 -31.13
N ARG A 106 -3.79 11.43 -30.44
CA ARG A 106 -3.73 11.21 -28.99
C ARG A 106 -2.59 10.26 -28.61
N ASP A 107 -2.38 9.22 -29.41
CA ASP A 107 -1.31 8.24 -29.15
C ASP A 107 0.10 8.79 -29.45
N GLN A 108 0.18 9.92 -30.16
CA GLN A 108 1.43 10.54 -30.62
C GLN A 108 1.92 11.67 -29.70
N THR A 109 1.09 12.15 -28.78
CA THR A 109 1.42 13.28 -27.91
C THR A 109 1.28 12.86 -26.45
N SER A 110 2.36 12.91 -25.67
CA SER A 110 2.24 12.73 -24.22
C SER A 110 1.93 14.06 -23.57
N CYS A 111 1.00 14.09 -22.62
CA CYS A 111 0.75 15.26 -21.78
C CYS A 111 1.72 15.36 -20.59
N LEU A 112 2.57 14.35 -20.41
CA LEU A 112 3.65 14.33 -19.43
C LEU A 112 4.97 14.63 -20.12
N ASP A 113 5.95 15.14 -19.37
CA ASP A 113 7.32 15.35 -19.83
C ASP A 113 8.33 15.10 -18.71
N PHE A 114 9.55 14.70 -19.09
CA PHE A 114 10.66 14.55 -18.15
C PHE A 114 11.34 15.91 -17.96
N SER A 115 11.37 16.39 -16.72
CA SER A 115 11.94 17.69 -16.35
C SER A 115 13.03 17.53 -15.30
N SER A 116 14.19 18.12 -15.56
CA SER A 116 15.32 18.21 -14.63
C SER A 116 15.39 19.55 -13.89
N GLN A 117 14.29 20.32 -13.89
CA GLN A 117 14.27 21.71 -13.40
C GLN A 117 13.46 21.90 -12.11
N LEU A 118 12.91 20.83 -11.53
CA LEU A 118 12.10 20.94 -10.33
C LEU A 118 12.98 21.19 -9.12
N LYS A 119 12.55 22.07 -8.22
CA LYS A 119 13.31 22.31 -6.99
C LYS A 119 13.10 21.16 -6.01
N PRO A 120 14.16 20.58 -5.43
CA PRO A 120 14.01 19.55 -4.42
C PRO A 120 13.36 20.11 -3.15
N PRO A 121 12.66 19.28 -2.36
CA PRO A 121 12.10 19.71 -1.09
C PRO A 121 13.20 20.18 -0.12
N THR A 122 13.05 21.39 0.40
CA THR A 122 14.03 22.00 1.34
C THR A 122 13.53 22.07 2.77
N LYS A 123 12.28 21.67 3.02
CA LYS A 123 11.66 21.70 4.34
C LYS A 123 10.89 20.41 4.61
N VAL A 124 11.02 19.92 5.84
CA VAL A 124 10.31 18.74 6.34
C VAL A 124 9.43 19.19 7.51
N GLY A 125 8.12 18.99 7.40
CA GLY A 125 7.18 19.23 8.48
C GLY A 125 7.36 18.26 9.65
N LYS A 126 6.74 18.54 10.80
CA LYS A 126 6.91 17.73 12.02
C LYS A 126 6.46 16.28 11.85
N ALA A 127 5.35 16.06 11.15
CA ALA A 127 4.79 14.74 10.86
C ALA A 127 5.13 14.24 9.45
N GLN A 128 6.20 14.75 8.85
CA GLN A 128 6.58 14.45 7.47
C GLN A 128 7.95 13.80 7.39
N ILE A 129 8.20 13.10 6.28
CA ILE A 129 9.44 12.40 6.01
C ILE A 129 9.87 12.74 4.59
N LEU A 130 11.15 13.07 4.43
CA LEU A 130 11.81 13.25 3.14
C LEU A 130 12.39 11.92 2.67
N VAL A 131 11.99 11.52 1.47
CA VAL A 131 12.36 10.24 0.87
C VAL A 131 13.09 10.48 -0.44
N GLN A 132 14.20 9.76 -0.64
CA GLN A 132 14.81 9.59 -1.96
C GLN A 132 14.16 8.39 -2.64
N VAL A 133 13.48 8.61 -3.75
CA VAL A 133 12.64 7.60 -4.39
C VAL A 133 13.50 6.64 -5.22
N TYR A 134 13.24 5.33 -5.11
CA TYR A 134 13.94 4.29 -5.86
C TYR A 134 13.08 3.72 -6.98
N ALA A 135 11.81 3.42 -6.70
CA ALA A 135 10.86 2.95 -7.69
C ALA A 135 9.44 3.42 -7.38
N VAL A 136 8.64 3.57 -8.42
CA VAL A 136 7.26 4.06 -8.37
C VAL A 136 6.37 3.10 -9.14
N ALA A 137 5.34 2.58 -8.49
CA ALA A 137 4.30 1.80 -9.16
C ALA A 137 3.17 2.71 -9.63
N ILE A 138 2.70 2.45 -10.84
CA ILE A 138 1.64 3.18 -11.54
C ILE A 138 0.55 2.18 -11.91
N ASP A 139 -0.71 2.57 -11.68
CA ASP A 139 -1.88 1.80 -12.10
C ASP A 139 -2.95 2.67 -12.76
N GLU A 140 -4.12 2.08 -13.03
CA GLU A 140 -5.24 2.77 -13.66
C GLU A 140 -5.68 4.03 -12.90
N MET A 141 -5.56 4.07 -11.57
CA MET A 141 -5.94 5.25 -10.78
C MET A 141 -5.01 6.43 -11.04
N ASP A 142 -3.70 6.19 -11.18
CA ASP A 142 -2.74 7.24 -11.55
C ASP A 142 -3.00 7.80 -12.95
N ILE A 143 -3.40 6.93 -13.89
CA ILE A 143 -3.76 7.33 -15.26
C ILE A 143 -5.06 8.14 -15.25
N ARG A 144 -6.09 7.72 -14.50
CA ARG A 144 -7.33 8.49 -14.38
C ARG A 144 -7.13 9.83 -13.69
N ALA A 145 -6.25 9.89 -12.69
CA ALA A 145 -5.93 11.14 -12.00
C ALA A 145 -5.35 12.21 -12.94
N LEU A 146 -4.74 11.80 -14.06
CA LEU A 146 -4.27 12.70 -15.11
C LEU A 146 -5.43 13.44 -15.80
N ASP A 147 -6.55 12.75 -16.06
CA ASP A 147 -7.72 13.29 -16.76
C ASP A 147 -8.48 14.37 -15.97
N ASP A 148 -8.25 14.39 -14.65
CA ASP A 148 -8.83 15.37 -13.72
C ASP A 148 -8.01 16.67 -13.63
N LYS A 149 -6.82 16.73 -14.25
CA LYS A 149 -5.93 17.90 -14.16
C LYS A 149 -6.38 19.07 -15.02
N THR A 150 -6.09 20.26 -14.52
CA THR A 150 -6.49 21.54 -15.10
C THR A 150 -5.29 22.37 -15.51
N ARG A 151 -5.50 23.50 -16.21
CA ARG A 151 -4.40 24.37 -16.66
C ARG A 151 -3.52 24.87 -15.51
N GLY A 152 -4.07 24.96 -14.30
CA GLY A 152 -3.33 25.40 -13.11
C GLY A 152 -2.26 24.41 -12.64
N ASP A 153 -2.37 23.15 -13.06
CA ASP A 153 -1.51 22.02 -12.66
C ASP A 153 -0.30 21.83 -13.59
N ILE A 154 -0.33 22.43 -14.78
CA ILE A 154 0.76 22.36 -15.76
C ILE A 154 2.05 22.91 -15.16
N GLY A 155 3.13 22.15 -15.29
CA GLY A 155 4.47 22.44 -14.76
C GLY A 155 4.61 22.26 -13.25
N LYS A 156 3.56 21.81 -12.55
CA LYS A 156 3.53 21.68 -11.08
C LYS A 156 3.17 20.28 -10.61
N TRP A 157 2.26 19.61 -11.31
CA TRP A 157 1.79 18.29 -10.92
C TRP A 157 2.76 17.21 -11.38
N VAL A 158 3.16 16.35 -10.44
CA VAL A 158 4.00 15.18 -10.65
C VAL A 158 3.12 13.94 -10.45
N PRO A 159 3.07 12.99 -11.41
CA PRO A 159 2.25 11.80 -11.27
C PRO A 159 2.85 10.76 -10.30
N GLY A 160 2.10 9.69 -10.09
CA GLY A 160 2.49 8.54 -9.29
C GLY A 160 2.20 8.74 -7.80
N ARG A 161 1.55 7.73 -7.22
CA ARG A 161 1.18 7.71 -5.81
C ARG A 161 1.93 6.69 -4.98
N SER A 162 2.30 5.53 -5.53
CA SER A 162 2.92 4.44 -4.77
C SER A 162 4.42 4.39 -4.99
N PHE A 163 5.20 4.36 -3.92
CA PHE A 163 6.66 4.42 -4.01
C PHE A 163 7.36 3.50 -3.02
N VAL A 164 8.60 3.16 -3.34
CA VAL A 164 9.63 2.73 -2.38
C VAL A 164 10.83 3.66 -2.50
N GLY A 165 11.49 3.92 -1.38
CA GLY A 165 12.69 4.74 -1.37
C GLY A 165 13.43 4.67 -0.04
N ARG A 166 14.44 5.51 0.09
CA ARG A 166 15.25 5.63 1.30
C ARG A 166 14.86 6.87 2.09
N CYS A 167 14.68 6.71 3.39
CA CYS A 167 14.46 7.82 4.30
C CYS A 167 15.72 8.70 4.40
N MET A 168 15.59 9.97 4.04
CA MET A 168 16.68 10.95 4.10
C MET A 168 16.61 11.79 5.38
N THR A 169 15.41 12.21 5.77
CA THR A 169 15.20 13.04 6.97
C THR A 169 13.78 12.82 7.49
N VAL A 170 13.63 12.78 8.81
CA VAL A 170 12.34 12.63 9.48
C VAL A 170 11.97 13.88 10.24
N GLY A 171 10.68 14.18 10.31
CA GLY A 171 10.13 15.21 11.17
C GLY A 171 10.14 14.80 12.64
N ALA A 172 10.04 15.79 13.53
CA ALA A 172 10.16 15.58 14.98
C ALA A 172 9.07 14.69 15.61
N GLU A 173 7.94 14.45 14.93
CA GLU A 173 6.86 13.57 15.41
C GLU A 173 7.01 12.13 14.93
N GLU A 174 7.96 11.85 14.04
CA GLU A 174 8.28 10.48 13.61
C GLU A 174 9.23 9.81 14.60
N LYS A 175 8.93 8.56 14.97
CA LYS A 175 9.63 7.84 16.03
C LYS A 175 10.13 6.46 15.62
N ASP A 176 9.50 5.83 14.62
CA ASP A 176 9.80 4.43 14.28
C ASP A 176 10.70 4.31 13.05
N ILE A 177 10.72 5.36 12.22
CA ILE A 177 11.55 5.46 11.02
C ILE A 177 12.78 6.31 11.31
N VAL A 178 13.94 5.84 10.88
CA VAL A 178 15.21 6.58 10.98
C VAL A 178 15.83 6.81 9.60
N ARG A 179 16.74 7.78 9.53
CA ARG A 179 17.51 8.04 8.30
C ARG A 179 18.23 6.76 7.85
N GLY A 180 18.11 6.45 6.57
CA GLY A 180 18.70 5.25 5.96
C GLY A 180 17.72 4.10 5.79
N ASP A 181 16.60 4.08 6.52
CA ASP A 181 15.58 3.05 6.38
C ASP A 181 15.01 3.03 4.95
N ILE A 182 14.77 1.83 4.44
CA ILE A 182 13.95 1.65 3.24
C ILE A 182 12.49 1.77 3.67
N VAL A 183 11.77 2.68 3.03
CA VAL A 183 10.37 2.98 3.30
C VAL A 183 9.55 2.81 2.04
N LEU A 184 8.31 2.39 2.22
CA LEU A 184 7.30 2.33 1.16
C LEU A 184 6.07 3.10 1.59
N GLY A 185 5.37 3.70 0.63
CA GLY A 185 4.24 4.55 0.96
C GLY A 185 3.36 4.90 -0.23
N ILE A 186 2.25 5.57 0.09
CA ILE A 186 1.21 5.91 -0.87
C ILE A 186 0.74 7.34 -0.70
N LEU A 187 0.81 8.14 -1.75
CA LEU A 187 0.33 9.53 -1.77
C LEU A 187 -1.18 9.59 -2.09
N ASP A 188 -1.77 10.77 -1.95
CA ASP A 188 -3.13 11.05 -2.40
C ASP A 188 -3.10 11.35 -3.91
N ALA A 189 -3.87 10.59 -4.70
CA ALA A 189 -3.94 10.69 -6.16
C ALA A 189 -4.26 12.11 -6.67
N ARG A 190 -5.03 12.90 -5.89
CA ARG A 190 -5.36 14.28 -6.25
C ARG A 190 -4.14 15.19 -6.19
N LYS A 191 -3.17 14.87 -5.33
CA LYS A 191 -1.92 15.63 -5.17
C LYS A 191 -0.83 15.04 -6.03
N SER A 192 -0.54 13.73 -5.87
CA SER A 192 0.55 12.90 -6.41
C SER A 192 1.93 13.57 -6.53
N GLY A 193 2.99 12.76 -6.56
CA GLY A 193 4.34 13.32 -6.43
C GLY A 193 5.46 12.30 -6.41
N ALA A 194 5.17 11.04 -6.72
CA ALA A 194 6.13 9.96 -6.55
C ALA A 194 7.14 9.88 -7.70
N LEU A 195 6.77 10.27 -8.93
CA LEU A 195 7.67 10.29 -10.09
C LEU A 195 8.64 11.49 -10.05
N ALA A 196 9.37 11.62 -8.95
CA ALA A 196 10.43 12.59 -8.71
C ALA A 196 11.56 11.92 -7.92
N GLU A 197 12.79 12.43 -8.02
CA GLU A 197 13.92 11.88 -7.25
C GLU A 197 13.73 11.98 -5.73
N TYR A 198 13.03 13.03 -5.29
CA TYR A 198 12.76 13.28 -3.87
C TYR A 198 11.32 13.72 -3.65
N LEU A 199 10.71 13.20 -2.59
CA LEU A 199 9.35 13.58 -2.18
C LEU A 199 9.26 13.79 -0.66
N ILE A 200 8.23 14.53 -0.26
CA ILE A 200 7.80 14.64 1.12
C ILE A 200 6.51 13.84 1.28
N CYS A 201 6.48 12.94 2.25
CA CYS A 201 5.30 12.15 2.58
C CYS A 201 4.89 12.36 4.04
N ASP A 202 3.60 12.30 4.31
CA ASP A 202 3.07 12.30 5.67
C ASP A 202 3.37 10.96 6.35
N ARG A 203 3.72 11.01 7.65
CA ARG A 203 4.10 9.83 8.41
C ARG A 203 2.99 8.77 8.51
N ARG A 204 1.72 9.12 8.28
CA ARG A 204 0.56 8.19 8.28
C ARG A 204 0.36 7.49 6.94
N ARG A 205 1.19 7.79 5.95
CA ARG A 205 1.04 7.32 4.57
C ARG A 205 2.22 6.51 4.08
N LEU A 206 3.13 6.17 4.98
CA LEU A 206 4.27 5.31 4.69
C LEU A 206 4.65 4.50 5.93
N ALA A 207 5.38 3.41 5.69
CA ALA A 207 5.96 2.56 6.72
C ALA A 207 7.37 2.13 6.31
N ARG A 208 8.11 1.51 7.24
CA ARG A 208 9.33 0.78 6.88
C ARG A 208 8.96 -0.39 5.97
N ALA A 209 9.77 -0.62 4.94
CA ALA A 209 9.62 -1.79 4.11
C ALA A 209 9.83 -3.07 4.94
N PRO A 210 9.09 -4.16 4.67
CA PRO A 210 9.29 -5.43 5.36
C PRO A 210 10.75 -5.88 5.30
N HIS A 211 11.29 -6.34 6.44
CA HIS A 211 12.65 -6.85 6.54
C HIS A 211 12.73 -8.04 7.53
N PRO A 212 13.45 -9.13 7.21
CA PRO A 212 14.08 -9.42 5.92
C PRO A 212 13.03 -9.63 4.82
N THR A 213 13.36 -9.27 3.58
CA THR A 213 12.47 -9.46 2.42
C THR A 213 13.25 -9.96 1.21
N THR A 214 12.60 -10.79 0.40
CA THR A 214 13.12 -11.24 -0.90
C THR A 214 12.56 -10.40 -2.06
N LEU A 215 11.73 -9.41 -1.76
CA LEU A 215 11.09 -8.57 -2.78
C LEU A 215 12.08 -7.58 -3.39
N THR A 216 11.98 -7.37 -4.69
CA THR A 216 12.73 -6.31 -5.37
C THR A 216 12.17 -4.93 -5.02
N LEU A 217 12.91 -3.86 -5.33
CA LEU A 217 12.43 -2.49 -5.14
C LEU A 217 11.13 -2.24 -5.92
N GLU A 218 10.99 -2.82 -7.11
CA GLU A 218 9.78 -2.70 -7.91
C GLU A 218 8.59 -3.36 -7.23
N GLN A 219 8.79 -4.56 -6.69
CA GLN A 219 7.74 -5.25 -5.93
C GLN A 219 7.39 -4.50 -4.64
N LEU A 220 8.38 -3.94 -3.94
CA LEU A 220 8.13 -3.09 -2.77
C LEU A 220 7.32 -1.84 -3.13
N SER A 221 7.58 -1.23 -4.29
CA SER A 221 6.80 -0.07 -4.78
C SER A 221 5.34 -0.42 -5.10
N LEU A 222 5.04 -1.69 -5.40
CA LEU A 222 3.69 -2.19 -5.65
C LEU A 222 2.91 -2.52 -4.37
N LEU A 223 3.59 -2.77 -3.24
CA LEU A 223 2.93 -3.13 -1.98
C LEU A 223 1.95 -2.07 -1.46
N PRO A 224 2.26 -0.77 -1.42
CA PRO A 224 1.27 0.22 -1.02
C PRO A 224 0.06 0.27 -1.96
N LEU A 225 0.28 0.06 -3.25
CA LEU A 225 -0.76 0.12 -4.28
C LEU A 225 -1.73 -1.06 -4.19
N HIS A 226 -1.18 -2.29 -4.15
CA HIS A 226 -1.97 -3.52 -4.17
C HIS A 226 -2.23 -4.11 -2.79
N GLY A 227 -1.25 -4.03 -1.90
CA GLY A 227 -1.27 -4.67 -0.58
C GLY A 227 -2.29 -4.04 0.36
N ILE A 228 -2.44 -2.70 0.37
CA ILE A 228 -3.45 -2.04 1.23
C ILE A 228 -4.86 -2.50 0.82
N ALA A 229 -5.16 -2.45 -0.48
CA ALA A 229 -6.45 -2.91 -1.00
C ALA A 229 -6.67 -4.41 -0.75
N ALA A 230 -5.63 -5.24 -0.90
CA ALA A 230 -5.70 -6.67 -0.65
C ALA A 230 -5.96 -7.00 0.84
N SER A 231 -5.22 -6.37 1.76
CA SER A 231 -5.42 -6.52 3.21
C SER A 231 -6.87 -6.17 3.59
N ARG A 232 -7.37 -5.00 3.15
CA ARG A 232 -8.77 -4.60 3.39
C ARG A 232 -9.77 -5.60 2.82
N THR A 233 -9.48 -6.13 1.63
CA THR A 233 -10.34 -7.11 0.94
C THR A 233 -10.42 -8.43 1.69
N VAL A 234 -9.37 -8.86 2.39
CA VAL A 234 -9.37 -10.18 3.06
C VAL A 234 -9.70 -10.12 4.55
N ARG A 235 -9.61 -8.96 5.20
CA ARG A 235 -9.60 -8.78 6.66
C ARG A 235 -10.65 -9.59 7.42
N THR A 236 -11.87 -9.67 6.91
CA THR A 236 -13.01 -10.36 7.54
C THR A 236 -13.40 -11.67 6.86
N HIS A 237 -12.63 -12.11 5.85
CA HIS A 237 -13.02 -13.18 4.92
C HIS A 237 -12.05 -14.38 4.91
N LEU A 238 -11.15 -14.48 5.90
CA LEU A 238 -10.15 -15.56 6.03
C LEU A 238 -10.67 -16.78 6.82
N VAL A 239 -11.79 -17.36 6.38
CA VAL A 239 -12.36 -18.55 7.04
C VAL A 239 -11.78 -19.82 6.43
N ARG A 240 -11.01 -20.59 7.21
CA ARG A 240 -10.41 -21.85 6.76
C ARG A 240 -11.46 -22.80 6.19
N GLN A 241 -11.14 -23.47 5.08
CA GLN A 241 -12.02 -24.37 4.31
C GLN A 241 -13.27 -23.72 3.65
N SER A 242 -13.46 -22.40 3.77
CA SER A 242 -14.46 -21.69 2.95
C SER A 242 -14.07 -21.70 1.46
N ARG A 243 -15.04 -21.43 0.59
CA ARG A 243 -14.84 -21.38 -0.87
C ARG A 243 -14.86 -19.94 -1.37
N ALA A 244 -13.80 -19.52 -2.04
CA ALA A 244 -13.65 -18.18 -2.59
C ALA A 244 -13.43 -18.22 -4.10
N LEU A 245 -14.18 -17.40 -4.85
CA LEU A 245 -13.93 -17.17 -6.27
C LEU A 245 -13.21 -15.83 -6.44
N VAL A 246 -12.02 -15.82 -7.05
CA VAL A 246 -11.21 -14.61 -7.21
C VAL A 246 -11.01 -14.32 -8.70
N VAL A 247 -11.62 -13.23 -9.19
CA VAL A 247 -11.48 -12.81 -10.59
C VAL A 247 -10.18 -12.03 -10.77
N GLY A 248 -9.40 -12.36 -11.80
CA GLY A 248 -8.13 -11.71 -12.12
C GLY A 248 -6.96 -12.11 -11.22
N ALA A 249 -7.03 -13.29 -10.58
CA ALA A 249 -6.06 -13.75 -9.57
C ALA A 249 -4.63 -14.02 -10.08
N HIS A 250 -4.24 -13.52 -11.26
CA HIS A 250 -2.90 -13.65 -11.84
C HIS A 250 -2.06 -12.38 -11.65
N GLU A 251 -2.69 -11.24 -11.33
CA GLU A 251 -2.00 -9.97 -11.15
C GLU A 251 -2.69 -9.04 -10.15
N GLY A 252 -2.08 -7.90 -9.86
CA GLY A 252 -2.68 -6.80 -9.11
C GLY A 252 -3.12 -7.14 -7.68
N VAL A 253 -4.18 -6.47 -7.24
CA VAL A 253 -4.85 -6.76 -5.95
C VAL A 253 -5.37 -8.21 -5.88
N PRO A 254 -6.05 -8.77 -6.91
CA PRO A 254 -6.57 -10.12 -6.81
C PRO A 254 -5.51 -11.21 -6.62
N ALA A 255 -4.30 -11.04 -7.19
CA ALA A 255 -3.19 -11.95 -6.94
C ALA A 255 -2.81 -12.00 -5.45
N LEU A 256 -2.72 -10.85 -4.79
CA LEU A 256 -2.40 -10.78 -3.36
C LEU A 256 -3.52 -11.35 -2.49
N VAL A 257 -4.78 -11.10 -2.86
CA VAL A 257 -5.96 -11.71 -2.19
C VAL A 257 -5.91 -13.23 -2.30
N CYS A 258 -5.61 -13.78 -3.48
CA CYS A 258 -5.45 -15.21 -3.69
C CYS A 258 -4.36 -15.80 -2.78
N GLN A 259 -3.18 -15.17 -2.75
CA GLN A 259 -2.05 -15.60 -1.91
C GLN A 259 -2.44 -15.67 -0.43
N GLU A 260 -3.10 -14.64 0.10
CA GLU A 260 -3.47 -14.56 1.51
C GLU A 260 -4.58 -15.53 1.89
N MET A 261 -5.63 -15.60 1.08
CA MET A 261 -6.75 -16.53 1.29
C MET A 261 -6.26 -17.98 1.25
N SER A 262 -5.46 -18.34 0.25
CA SER A 262 -4.90 -19.68 0.15
C SER A 262 -3.98 -20.01 1.33
N ARG A 263 -3.16 -19.05 1.80
CA ARG A 263 -2.32 -19.21 2.99
C ARG A 263 -3.15 -19.41 4.27
N ALA A 264 -4.31 -18.76 4.38
CA ALA A 264 -5.26 -18.97 5.47
C ALA A 264 -6.04 -20.29 5.37
N GLY A 265 -5.89 -21.02 4.27
CA GLY A 265 -6.55 -22.31 4.01
C GLY A 265 -7.97 -22.17 3.46
N VAL A 266 -8.31 -21.03 2.86
CA VAL A 266 -9.50 -20.85 2.01
C VAL A 266 -9.28 -21.60 0.69
N GLN A 267 -10.33 -22.24 0.16
CA GLN A 267 -10.30 -22.92 -1.12
C GLN A 267 -10.57 -21.92 -2.24
N VAL A 268 -9.50 -21.34 -2.79
CA VAL A 268 -9.59 -20.32 -3.84
C VAL A 268 -9.70 -20.97 -5.22
N THR A 269 -10.69 -20.56 -6.00
CA THR A 269 -10.75 -20.79 -7.46
C THR A 269 -10.57 -19.47 -8.17
N ALA A 270 -9.59 -19.41 -9.06
CA ALA A 270 -9.31 -18.24 -9.86
C ALA A 270 -10.20 -18.22 -11.12
N VAL A 271 -10.58 -17.02 -11.54
CA VAL A 271 -11.20 -16.78 -12.84
C VAL A 271 -10.34 -15.81 -13.63
N ILE A 272 -9.97 -16.18 -14.85
CA ILE A 272 -9.21 -15.33 -15.78
C ILE A 272 -10.00 -15.14 -17.08
N SER A 273 -9.76 -14.04 -17.78
CA SER A 273 -10.47 -13.74 -19.02
C SER A 273 -9.96 -14.63 -20.15
N GLY A 274 -10.83 -14.91 -21.12
CA GLY A 274 -10.45 -15.65 -22.33
C GLY A 274 -9.46 -14.83 -23.17
N GLY A 275 -8.16 -15.11 -23.04
CA GLY A 275 -7.09 -14.38 -23.72
C GLY A 275 -5.79 -14.30 -22.92
N ASP A 276 -5.86 -14.46 -21.60
CA ASP A 276 -4.73 -14.23 -20.69
C ASP A 276 -3.64 -15.35 -20.75
N GLY A 277 -3.93 -16.43 -21.48
CA GLY A 277 -2.96 -17.47 -21.86
C GLY A 277 -2.50 -18.39 -20.72
N ALA A 278 -1.54 -19.26 -21.05
CA ALA A 278 -0.97 -20.21 -20.10
C ALA A 278 -0.19 -19.54 -18.95
N PHE A 279 0.35 -18.35 -19.20
CA PHE A 279 1.05 -17.57 -18.19
C PHE A 279 0.13 -17.18 -17.02
N ALA A 280 -1.03 -16.59 -17.30
CA ALA A 280 -1.98 -16.19 -16.26
C ALA A 280 -2.49 -17.39 -15.46
N GLN A 281 -2.74 -18.52 -16.14
CA GLN A 281 -3.12 -19.76 -15.45
C GLN A 281 -2.03 -20.23 -14.49
N ASN A 282 -0.77 -20.27 -14.92
CA ASN A 282 0.35 -20.67 -14.07
C ASN A 282 0.52 -19.71 -12.89
N ALA A 283 0.44 -18.40 -13.13
CA ALA A 283 0.53 -17.38 -12.08
C ALA A 283 -0.56 -17.58 -11.01
N CYS A 284 -1.82 -17.81 -11.41
CA CYS A 284 -2.89 -18.12 -10.47
C CYS A 284 -2.58 -19.36 -9.59
N MET A 285 -2.05 -20.43 -10.20
CA MET A 285 -1.69 -21.64 -9.46
C MET A 285 -0.52 -21.39 -8.51
N GLU A 286 0.49 -20.62 -8.93
CA GLU A 286 1.62 -20.20 -8.08
C GLU A 286 1.18 -19.32 -6.90
N HIS A 287 0.13 -18.52 -7.10
CA HIS A 287 -0.50 -17.73 -6.03
C HIS A 287 -1.37 -18.58 -5.08
N GLY A 288 -1.51 -19.88 -5.35
CA GLY A 288 -2.21 -20.82 -4.47
C GLY A 288 -3.66 -21.08 -4.85
N ALA A 289 -4.11 -20.71 -6.04
CA ALA A 289 -5.42 -21.12 -6.53
C ALA A 289 -5.47 -22.66 -6.65
N ARG A 290 -6.57 -23.26 -6.22
CA ARG A 290 -6.82 -24.71 -6.34
C ARG A 290 -7.22 -25.13 -7.76
N GLY A 291 -7.74 -24.17 -8.53
CA GLY A 291 -8.13 -24.35 -9.92
C GLY A 291 -8.36 -23.00 -10.58
N VAL A 292 -8.28 -22.99 -11.91
CA VAL A 292 -8.42 -21.79 -12.73
C VAL A 292 -9.50 -22.05 -13.77
N LEU A 293 -10.46 -21.13 -13.87
CA LEU A 293 -11.51 -21.13 -14.88
C LEU A 293 -11.28 -19.98 -15.84
N THR A 294 -11.34 -20.26 -17.15
CA THR A 294 -11.07 -19.27 -18.19
C THR A 294 -12.34 -18.93 -18.95
N GLY A 295 -12.68 -17.65 -19.04
CA GLY A 295 -13.86 -17.20 -19.77
C GLY A 295 -14.47 -15.92 -19.22
N SER A 296 -15.72 -15.65 -19.58
CA SER A 296 -16.45 -14.49 -19.05
C SER A 296 -16.75 -14.72 -17.55
N PRO A 297 -16.37 -13.80 -16.64
CA PRO A 297 -16.60 -13.97 -15.21
C PRO A 297 -18.08 -14.21 -14.87
N ALA A 298 -18.98 -13.37 -15.38
CA ALA A 298 -20.42 -13.56 -15.16
C ALA A 298 -20.94 -14.88 -15.76
N GLY A 299 -20.43 -15.30 -16.92
CA GLY A 299 -20.80 -16.57 -17.55
C GLY A 299 -20.36 -17.77 -16.72
N ILE A 300 -19.13 -17.75 -16.19
CA ILE A 300 -18.59 -18.78 -15.30
C ILE A 300 -19.41 -18.83 -14.01
N MET A 301 -19.63 -17.68 -13.35
CA MET A 301 -20.40 -17.59 -12.11
C MET A 301 -21.83 -18.17 -12.27
N LEU A 302 -22.48 -17.94 -13.41
CA LEU A 302 -23.82 -18.50 -13.68
C LEU A 302 -23.82 -20.03 -13.84
N GLY A 303 -22.72 -20.61 -14.29
CA GLY A 303 -22.55 -22.05 -14.48
C GLY A 303 -22.08 -22.81 -13.24
N LEU A 304 -21.67 -22.10 -12.19
CA LEU A 304 -21.30 -22.70 -10.91
C LEU A 304 -22.54 -23.03 -10.05
N ASP A 305 -22.36 -23.94 -9.10
CA ASP A 305 -23.42 -24.36 -8.18
C ASP A 305 -24.03 -23.18 -7.42
N GLU A 306 -25.36 -23.21 -7.27
CA GLU A 306 -26.09 -22.28 -6.39
C GLU A 306 -25.69 -22.54 -4.92
N ASP A 307 -25.60 -21.47 -4.12
CA ASP A 307 -25.30 -21.55 -2.68
C ASP A 307 -24.00 -22.31 -2.34
N GLY A 308 -23.03 -22.35 -3.27
CA GLY A 308 -21.80 -23.12 -3.13
C GLY A 308 -20.63 -22.34 -2.53
N TRP A 309 -20.68 -21.01 -2.51
CA TRP A 309 -19.51 -20.14 -2.29
C TRP A 309 -19.69 -19.17 -1.14
N ASP A 310 -18.61 -18.88 -0.42
CA ASP A 310 -18.63 -17.97 0.74
C ASP A 310 -18.22 -16.54 0.33
N PHE A 311 -17.33 -16.43 -0.65
CA PHE A 311 -16.72 -15.17 -1.04
C PHE A 311 -16.51 -15.06 -2.56
N VAL A 312 -16.71 -13.87 -3.12
CA VAL A 312 -16.36 -13.53 -4.51
C VAL A 312 -15.61 -12.19 -4.52
N LEU A 313 -14.41 -12.16 -5.10
CA LEU A 313 -13.74 -10.91 -5.49
C LEU A 313 -13.97 -10.63 -6.97
N ASP A 314 -14.49 -9.44 -7.26
CA ASP A 314 -14.79 -8.94 -8.59
C ASP A 314 -13.97 -7.70 -8.97
N ILE A 315 -13.56 -7.65 -10.23
CA ILE A 315 -12.85 -6.51 -10.85
C ILE A 315 -13.56 -5.96 -12.10
N HIS A 316 -14.72 -6.51 -12.46
CA HIS A 316 -15.48 -6.11 -13.65
C HIS A 316 -16.67 -5.22 -13.31
N GLY A 317 -17.31 -5.42 -12.16
CA GLY A 317 -18.45 -4.64 -11.69
C GLY A 317 -19.73 -4.82 -12.50
N GLY A 318 -20.78 -4.11 -12.08
CA GLY A 318 -22.05 -4.00 -12.78
C GLY A 318 -23.07 -5.10 -12.50
N GLN A 319 -24.31 -4.88 -12.96
CA GLN A 319 -25.48 -5.68 -12.59
C GLN A 319 -25.34 -7.18 -12.90
N LYS A 320 -24.78 -7.53 -14.06
CA LYS A 320 -24.65 -8.95 -14.47
C LYS A 320 -23.75 -9.74 -13.52
N VAL A 321 -22.66 -9.14 -13.04
CA VAL A 321 -21.76 -9.78 -12.09
C VAL A 321 -22.44 -9.89 -10.73
N TYR A 322 -23.12 -8.83 -10.28
CA TYR A 322 -23.87 -8.84 -9.04
C TYR A 322 -24.94 -9.95 -9.01
N ASP A 323 -25.75 -10.09 -10.07
CA ASP A 323 -26.80 -11.11 -10.14
C ASP A 323 -26.22 -12.53 -10.18
N ALA A 324 -25.10 -12.72 -10.90
CA ALA A 324 -24.42 -14.01 -10.96
C ALA A 324 -23.79 -14.39 -9.61
N ALA A 325 -23.10 -13.45 -8.95
CA ALA A 325 -22.55 -13.63 -7.60
C ALA A 325 -23.66 -13.94 -6.58
N LYS A 326 -24.78 -13.21 -6.63
CA LYS A 326 -25.94 -13.45 -5.76
C LYS A 326 -26.54 -14.85 -5.94
N ARG A 327 -26.50 -15.43 -7.14
CA ARG A 327 -26.93 -16.80 -7.39
C ARG A 327 -26.00 -17.83 -6.73
N MET A 328 -24.69 -17.67 -6.88
CA MET A 328 -23.70 -18.68 -6.45
C MET A 328 -23.26 -18.60 -4.97
N LEU A 329 -23.29 -17.41 -4.36
CA LEU A 329 -22.90 -17.20 -2.96
C LEU A 329 -23.86 -17.90 -2.01
N LYS A 330 -23.46 -18.31 -0.82
CA LYS A 330 -24.40 -18.77 0.22
C LYS A 330 -25.23 -17.59 0.76
N PRO A 331 -26.37 -17.83 1.43
CA PRO A 331 -26.99 -16.80 2.25
C PRO A 331 -25.96 -16.21 3.24
N GLY A 332 -25.80 -14.89 3.23
CA GLY A 332 -24.78 -14.20 4.04
C GLY A 332 -23.37 -14.20 3.45
N GLY A 333 -23.14 -14.85 2.30
CA GLY A 333 -21.86 -14.76 1.58
C GLY A 333 -21.59 -13.36 1.02
N THR A 334 -20.33 -13.08 0.71
CA THR A 334 -19.86 -11.73 0.40
C THR A 334 -19.40 -11.60 -1.05
N LEU A 335 -19.91 -10.58 -1.73
CA LEU A 335 -19.33 -10.05 -2.96
C LEU A 335 -18.53 -8.79 -2.63
N VAL A 336 -17.21 -8.86 -2.81
CA VAL A 336 -16.33 -7.68 -2.79
C VAL A 336 -16.02 -7.26 -4.22
N THR A 337 -16.15 -5.98 -4.54
CA THR A 337 -15.76 -5.44 -5.85
C THR A 337 -14.70 -4.36 -5.70
N LEU A 338 -13.75 -4.34 -6.65
CA LEU A 338 -12.76 -3.26 -6.81
C LEU A 338 -13.23 -2.17 -7.78
N VAL A 339 -14.44 -2.32 -8.35
CA VAL A 339 -15.02 -1.36 -9.28
C VAL A 339 -16.01 -0.46 -8.55
N ASP A 340 -15.81 0.85 -8.68
CA ASP A 340 -16.71 1.84 -8.09
C ASP A 340 -18.15 1.65 -8.61
N PRO A 341 -19.13 1.37 -7.73
CA PRO A 341 -20.53 1.27 -8.10
C PRO A 341 -21.10 2.54 -8.75
N ALA A 342 -20.50 3.71 -8.51
CA ALA A 342 -20.88 4.95 -9.19
C ALA A 342 -20.55 4.92 -10.69
N LEU A 343 -19.50 4.19 -11.10
CA LEU A 343 -19.12 4.00 -12.50
C LEU A 343 -19.95 2.90 -13.18
N LYS A 344 -20.32 1.86 -12.44
CA LYS A 344 -21.16 0.76 -12.93
C LYS A 344 -22.30 0.48 -11.95
N PRO A 345 -23.41 1.25 -12.05
CA PRO A 345 -24.52 1.16 -11.11
C PRO A 345 -25.10 -0.26 -11.01
N ILE A 346 -25.41 -0.65 -9.77
CA ILE A 346 -26.10 -1.89 -9.44
C ILE A 346 -27.48 -1.49 -8.91
N ALA A 347 -28.53 -1.98 -9.56
CA ALA A 347 -29.89 -1.92 -9.05
C ALA A 347 -30.04 -2.91 -7.89
N THR A 348 -29.62 -2.51 -6.69
CA THR A 348 -30.09 -3.14 -5.46
C THR A 348 -31.55 -2.75 -5.30
N THR A 349 -32.49 -3.65 -5.57
CA THR A 349 -33.93 -3.36 -5.46
C THR A 349 -34.25 -2.57 -4.18
N PRO A 350 -34.74 -1.32 -4.26
CA PRO A 350 -35.47 -0.74 -3.16
C PRO A 350 -36.89 -1.31 -3.23
N VAL A 351 -37.21 -2.28 -2.36
CA VAL A 351 -38.61 -2.50 -2.02
C VAL A 351 -39.03 -1.27 -1.21
N HIS A 352 -39.68 -0.32 -1.88
CA HIS A 352 -40.72 0.60 -1.40
C HIS A 352 -40.85 1.81 -2.35
N SER A 353 -41.16 1.56 -3.63
CA SER A 353 -41.89 2.56 -4.41
C SER A 353 -43.37 2.29 -4.20
N LYS A 354 -44.08 3.25 -3.59
CA LYS A 354 -45.53 3.22 -3.40
C LYS A 354 -46.20 3.34 -4.77
N THR A 355 -46.39 2.22 -5.47
CA THR A 355 -47.28 2.16 -6.63
C THR A 355 -48.66 1.69 -6.15
N SER A 356 -49.55 2.67 -6.02
CA SER A 356 -50.98 2.48 -5.81
C SER A 356 -51.62 1.76 -7.00
N GLY A 357 -52.61 0.91 -6.74
CA GLY A 357 -53.63 0.51 -7.72
C GLY A 357 -53.56 -0.92 -8.24
N PHE A 358 -54.40 -1.79 -7.67
CA PHE A 358 -55.03 -3.00 -8.24
C PHE A 358 -54.19 -4.12 -8.90
N LYS A 359 -52.92 -3.93 -9.28
CA LYS A 359 -52.06 -4.97 -9.89
C LYS A 359 -51.37 -5.89 -8.87
N VAL A 360 -51.34 -5.52 -7.59
CA VAL A 360 -50.67 -6.28 -6.51
C VAL A 360 -51.44 -7.54 -6.12
N LEU A 361 -52.77 -7.56 -6.26
CA LEU A 361 -53.59 -8.68 -5.81
C LEU A 361 -53.38 -9.96 -6.64
N LYS A 362 -52.99 -9.83 -7.92
CA LYS A 362 -52.71 -10.99 -8.80
C LYS A 362 -51.32 -11.60 -8.56
N ALA A 363 -50.38 -10.84 -8.00
CA ALA A 363 -49.06 -11.34 -7.60
C ALA A 363 -49.09 -12.05 -6.24
N ALA A 364 -50.07 -11.74 -5.38
CA ALA A 364 -50.16 -12.26 -4.02
C ALA A 364 -50.60 -13.73 -3.91
N PHE A 365 -51.25 -14.30 -4.94
CA PHE A 365 -51.76 -15.69 -4.91
C PHE A 365 -50.94 -16.70 -5.73
N GLY A 366 -49.95 -16.26 -6.50
CA GLY A 366 -49.17 -17.13 -7.40
C GLY A 366 -47.67 -17.22 -7.12
N ALA A 367 -47.11 -16.32 -6.32
CA ALA A 367 -45.69 -16.32 -6.01
C ALA A 367 -45.48 -16.78 -4.56
N ARG A 368 -45.04 -18.03 -4.38
CA ARG A 368 -44.25 -18.39 -3.19
C ARG A 368 -43.11 -17.37 -3.14
N LYS A 369 -43.20 -16.43 -2.21
CA LYS A 369 -42.23 -15.36 -1.98
C LYS A 369 -40.94 -16.04 -1.54
N LYS A 370 -40.10 -16.43 -2.51
CA LYS A 370 -38.73 -16.91 -2.28
C LYS A 370 -38.08 -15.77 -1.51
N GLU A 371 -37.77 -15.98 -0.23
CA GLU A 371 -37.08 -14.96 0.57
C GLU A 371 -35.89 -14.47 -0.25
N ALA A 372 -35.81 -13.16 -0.44
CA ALA A 372 -34.79 -12.57 -1.28
C ALA A 372 -33.45 -12.85 -0.61
N LYS A 373 -32.73 -13.86 -1.12
CA LYS A 373 -31.40 -14.25 -0.65
C LYS A 373 -30.55 -13.01 -0.42
N GLN A 374 -30.15 -12.81 0.82
CA GLN A 374 -29.35 -11.67 1.24
C GLN A 374 -27.87 -12.04 1.15
N ILE A 375 -27.11 -11.21 0.45
CA ILE A 375 -25.65 -11.29 0.37
C ILE A 375 -25.07 -9.98 0.91
N GLN A 376 -23.82 -10.03 1.36
CA GLN A 376 -23.05 -8.83 1.67
C GLN A 376 -22.43 -8.29 0.39
N PHE A 377 -22.42 -6.96 0.23
CA PHE A 377 -21.81 -6.28 -0.89
C PHE A 377 -20.87 -5.21 -0.37
N GLU A 378 -19.60 -5.29 -0.74
CA GLU A 378 -18.54 -4.41 -0.27
C GLU A 378 -17.78 -3.84 -1.47
N TYR A 379 -17.48 -2.55 -1.43
CA TYR A 379 -16.60 -1.89 -2.39
C TYR A 379 -15.29 -1.52 -1.70
N VAL A 380 -14.17 -1.95 -2.29
CA VAL A 380 -12.83 -1.56 -1.84
C VAL A 380 -12.26 -0.56 -2.82
N ALA A 381 -12.09 0.68 -2.36
CA ALA A 381 -11.53 1.75 -3.16
C ALA A 381 -10.02 1.51 -3.43
N PRO A 382 -9.50 1.91 -4.61
CA PRO A 382 -8.07 1.93 -4.85
C PRO A 382 -7.37 2.77 -3.79
N SER A 383 -6.25 2.28 -3.28
CA SER A 383 -5.53 2.92 -2.18
C SER A 383 -5.12 4.35 -2.56
N GLY A 384 -5.20 5.31 -1.64
CA GLY A 384 -4.81 6.70 -1.94
C GLY A 384 -5.63 7.40 -3.02
N SER A 385 -6.82 6.91 -3.38
CA SER A 385 -7.76 7.57 -4.32
C SER A 385 -8.41 8.87 -3.82
N GLY A 386 -7.94 9.40 -2.68
CA GLY A 386 -8.56 10.53 -1.98
C GLY A 386 -9.50 10.12 -0.85
N GLU A 387 -9.40 8.85 -0.42
CA GLU A 387 -10.08 8.28 0.74
C GLU A 387 -9.85 9.08 2.04
N PRO A 388 -10.73 8.95 3.05
CA PRO A 388 -10.54 9.56 4.36
C PRO A 388 -9.21 9.16 4.99
N ALA A 389 -8.75 9.95 5.97
CA ALA A 389 -7.46 9.70 6.64
C ALA A 389 -7.40 8.35 7.37
N VAL A 390 -8.54 7.85 7.82
CA VAL A 390 -8.73 6.53 8.42
C VAL A 390 -9.89 5.82 7.73
N ASP A 391 -9.80 4.51 7.57
CA ASP A 391 -10.86 3.72 6.96
C ASP A 391 -12.00 3.40 7.94
N ALA A 392 -12.96 2.57 7.50
CA ALA A 392 -14.13 2.20 8.31
C ALA A 392 -13.77 1.42 9.60
N SER A 393 -12.58 0.82 9.66
CA SER A 393 -12.02 0.17 10.85
C SER A 393 -11.25 1.15 11.76
N GLY A 394 -11.05 2.39 11.33
CA GLY A 394 -10.30 3.39 12.07
C GLY A 394 -8.79 3.34 11.83
N GLU A 395 -8.33 2.60 10.80
CA GLU A 395 -6.92 2.43 10.46
C GLU A 395 -6.52 3.38 9.34
N ASP A 396 -5.35 4.02 9.47
CA ASP A 396 -4.74 4.80 8.39
C ASP A 396 -3.90 3.92 7.45
N CYS A 397 -3.28 4.53 6.43
CA CYS A 397 -2.48 3.78 5.47
C CYS A 397 -1.24 3.13 6.11
N ARG A 398 -0.64 3.76 7.12
CA ARG A 398 0.54 3.20 7.80
C ARG A 398 0.16 1.99 8.62
N ASP A 399 -0.94 2.05 9.36
CA ASP A 399 -1.42 0.91 10.16
C ASP A 399 -1.52 -0.36 9.29
N ILE A 400 -2.07 -0.23 8.08
CA ILE A 400 -2.21 -1.34 7.12
C ILE A 400 -0.86 -1.77 6.54
N LEU A 401 0.02 -0.82 6.21
CA LEU A 401 1.36 -1.11 5.70
C LEU A 401 2.25 -1.82 6.72
N GLU A 402 1.94 -1.71 8.00
CA GLU A 402 2.63 -2.38 9.11
C GLU A 402 2.02 -3.76 9.45
N GLU A 403 0.92 -4.17 8.80
CA GLU A 403 0.34 -5.50 8.99
C GLU A 403 1.27 -6.64 8.53
N SER A 404 1.17 -7.79 9.20
CA SER A 404 2.00 -8.96 8.90
C SER A 404 1.84 -9.48 7.46
N CYS A 405 0.66 -9.30 6.86
CA CYS A 405 0.39 -9.77 5.49
C CYS A 405 1.33 -9.12 4.46
N MET A 406 1.77 -7.87 4.69
CA MET A 406 2.70 -7.13 3.84
C MET A 406 4.05 -7.84 3.68
N SER A 407 4.50 -8.55 4.71
CA SER A 407 5.74 -9.34 4.66
C SER A 407 5.61 -10.63 3.84
N THR A 408 4.38 -11.12 3.65
CA THR A 408 4.10 -12.37 2.95
C THR A 408 3.67 -12.18 1.50
N PHE A 409 3.15 -11.00 1.16
CA PHE A 409 2.71 -10.67 -0.19
C PHE A 409 3.87 -10.72 -1.18
N LYS A 410 3.57 -11.27 -2.36
CA LYS A 410 4.46 -11.26 -3.53
C LYS A 410 3.75 -10.54 -4.68
N PRO A 411 3.88 -9.21 -4.78
CA PRO A 411 3.31 -8.45 -5.87
C PRO A 411 3.86 -8.88 -7.22
N VAL A 412 2.97 -8.93 -8.22
CA VAL A 412 3.32 -9.18 -9.62
C VAL A 412 3.52 -7.85 -10.33
N VAL A 413 4.61 -7.72 -11.07
CA VAL A 413 4.82 -6.57 -11.95
C VAL A 413 3.95 -6.79 -13.20
N GLY A 414 2.90 -5.98 -13.36
CA GLY A 414 1.97 -6.05 -14.48
C GLY A 414 2.33 -5.13 -15.66
N GLY A 415 1.51 -5.22 -16.73
CA GLY A 415 1.44 -4.24 -17.82
C GLY A 415 2.74 -3.95 -18.55
N ALA A 416 3.11 -2.67 -18.60
CA ALA A 416 4.29 -2.14 -19.28
C ALA A 416 5.63 -2.65 -18.69
N GLY A 417 5.59 -3.42 -17.61
CA GLY A 417 6.76 -3.97 -16.96
C GLY A 417 7.53 -2.91 -16.17
N ILE A 418 8.86 -3.03 -16.17
CA ILE A 418 9.77 -2.12 -15.48
C ILE A 418 10.41 -1.21 -16.53
N VAL A 419 10.20 0.10 -16.41
CA VAL A 419 10.81 1.09 -17.29
C VAL A 419 11.77 2.00 -16.53
N PRO A 420 12.84 2.51 -17.18
CA PRO A 420 13.72 3.51 -16.57
C PRO A 420 13.01 4.86 -16.43
N PHE A 421 13.52 5.72 -15.54
CA PHE A 421 12.89 6.99 -15.18
C PHE A 421 12.60 7.90 -16.37
N GLU A 422 13.53 8.02 -17.30
CA GLU A 422 13.43 8.89 -18.47
C GLU A 422 12.31 8.45 -19.42
N LYS A 423 11.90 7.19 -19.33
CA LYS A 423 10.80 6.59 -20.10
C LYS A 423 9.53 6.39 -19.28
N GLY A 424 9.47 6.86 -18.04
CA GLY A 424 8.33 6.61 -17.15
C GLY A 424 6.97 7.09 -17.69
N MET A 425 6.97 8.07 -18.61
CA MET A 425 5.77 8.53 -19.31
C MET A 425 5.15 7.46 -20.23
N GLU A 426 5.93 6.47 -20.68
CA GLU A 426 5.45 5.36 -21.51
C GLU A 426 4.47 4.47 -20.73
N VAL A 427 4.62 4.36 -19.40
CA VAL A 427 3.73 3.58 -18.54
C VAL A 427 2.29 4.10 -18.57
N PHE A 428 2.11 5.41 -18.78
CA PHE A 428 0.77 6.03 -18.85
C PHE A 428 0.04 5.73 -20.16
N LYS A 429 0.71 5.14 -21.16
CA LYS A 429 0.08 4.68 -22.40
C LYS A 429 -0.59 3.31 -22.24
N ASP A 430 -0.13 2.51 -21.28
CA ASP A 430 -0.71 1.21 -20.96
C ASP A 430 -1.70 1.33 -19.79
N LYS A 431 -2.95 0.93 -20.01
CA LYS A 431 -3.99 0.96 -18.96
C LYS A 431 -3.69 0.00 -17.80
N ALA A 432 -2.88 -1.04 -18.02
CA ALA A 432 -2.47 -1.96 -16.98
C ALA A 432 -1.40 -1.36 -16.04
N GLY A 433 -0.85 -0.19 -16.38
CA GLY A 433 0.19 0.46 -15.59
C GLY A 433 1.53 -0.26 -15.68
N GLY A 434 2.36 -0.11 -14.65
CA GLY A 434 3.73 -0.64 -14.62
C GLY A 434 4.57 -0.02 -13.51
N VAL A 435 5.87 -0.26 -13.53
CA VAL A 435 6.81 0.28 -12.54
C VAL A 435 7.87 1.14 -13.21
N VAL A 436 8.09 2.33 -12.68
CA VAL A 436 9.16 3.24 -13.09
C VAL A 436 10.30 3.14 -12.07
N ARG A 437 11.48 2.72 -12.53
CA ARG A 437 12.71 2.71 -11.72
C ARG A 437 13.38 4.07 -11.80
N ILE A 438 13.49 4.75 -10.66
CA ILE A 438 14.07 6.10 -10.52
C ILE A 438 15.58 6.03 -10.34
N ILE A 439 16.06 5.10 -9.52
CA ILE A 439 17.48 4.90 -9.24
C ILE A 439 17.85 3.48 -9.66
N ASN A 440 18.92 3.38 -10.46
CA ASN A 440 19.50 2.12 -10.92
C ASN A 440 20.38 1.45 -9.87
#